data_AF-A0A7S2IK99-F1
#
_entry.id   AF-A0A7S2IK99-F1
#
_cell.length_a   1.000
_cell.length_b   1.000
_cell.length_c   1.000
_cell.angle_alpha   90.00
_cell.angle_beta   90.00
_cell.angle_gamma   90.00
#
_symmetry.space_group_name_H-M   'P 1'
#
loop_
_entity.id
_entity.type
_entity.pdbx_description
1 polymer ?
#
loop_
_entity_poly.entity_id
_entity_poly.type
_entity_poly.pdbx_seq_one_letter_code
_entity_poly.pdbx_strand_id
1 'polypeptide(L)'
;DGEGREAAALAAAATAKEADKEAEASAAVFASYFPFVLTDHDGTVNYGCGVGKGALTDLASHATLSLASLDAAAVSDASSFASLFTDMHSLYASYDALLTVRLPSDNAPAPPAAGATPLPAVAASDPTE
;
A
#
# COMPACT_ATOMS: atom_id res chain seq x y z
N ASP A 1 -20.54 -22.60 32.84
CA ASP A 1 -20.19 -21.39 32.06
C ASP A 1 -19.73 -21.67 30.62
N GLY A 2 -20.29 -22.70 29.96
CA GLY A 2 -19.99 -23.02 28.55
C GLY A 2 -20.93 -22.31 27.56
N GLU A 3 -22.23 -22.27 27.87
CA GLU A 3 -23.27 -21.70 27.00
C GLU A 3 -23.12 -20.18 26.78
N GLY A 4 -22.68 -19.43 27.80
CA GLY A 4 -22.43 -17.98 27.67
C GLY A 4 -21.21 -17.67 26.79
N ARG A 5 -20.23 -18.56 26.72
CA ARG A 5 -19.04 -18.43 25.86
C ARG A 5 -19.37 -18.74 24.41
N GLU A 6 -20.21 -19.73 24.17
CA GLU A 6 -20.64 -20.13 22.83
C GLU A 6 -21.56 -19.08 22.19
N ALA A 7 -22.50 -18.51 22.98
CA ALA A 7 -23.32 -17.38 22.54
C ALA A 7 -22.48 -16.12 22.23
N ALA A 8 -21.45 -15.83 23.02
CA ALA A 8 -20.53 -14.73 22.76
C ALA A 8 -19.68 -14.95 21.49
N ALA A 9 -19.22 -16.18 21.25
CA ALA A 9 -18.48 -16.52 20.05
C ALA A 9 -19.34 -16.42 18.77
N LEU A 10 -20.60 -16.86 18.84
CA LEU A 10 -21.55 -16.73 17.73
C LEU A 10 -21.91 -15.26 17.44
N ALA A 11 -22.08 -14.44 18.48
CA ALA A 11 -22.29 -13.00 18.31
C ALA A 11 -21.07 -12.32 17.67
N ALA A 12 -19.86 -12.63 18.14
CA ALA A 12 -18.62 -12.10 17.56
C ALA A 12 -18.44 -12.52 16.09
N ALA A 13 -18.77 -13.76 15.74
CA ALA A 13 -18.71 -14.24 14.37
C ALA A 13 -19.75 -13.54 13.47
N ALA A 14 -20.94 -13.25 13.98
CA ALA A 14 -21.95 -12.48 13.25
C ALA A 14 -21.48 -11.04 12.99
N THR A 15 -20.90 -10.37 13.99
CA THR A 15 -20.33 -9.03 13.85
C THR A 15 -19.15 -9.00 12.86
N ALA A 16 -18.25 -9.97 12.91
CA ALA A 16 -17.15 -10.08 11.95
C ALA A 16 -17.66 -10.23 10.51
N LYS A 17 -18.70 -11.05 10.30
CA LYS A 17 -19.32 -11.23 8.98
C LYS A 17 -20.01 -9.97 8.46
N GLU A 18 -20.52 -9.11 9.34
CA GLU A 18 -21.10 -7.83 8.97
C GLU A 18 -20.01 -6.82 8.59
N ALA A 19 -18.93 -6.75 9.38
CA ALA A 19 -17.74 -5.96 9.04
C ALA A 19 -17.12 -6.37 7.70
N ASP A 20 -17.02 -7.67 7.41
CA ASP A 20 -16.51 -8.16 6.12
C ASP A 20 -17.34 -7.64 4.93
N LYS A 21 -18.68 -7.56 5.07
CA LYS A 21 -19.56 -7.02 4.03
C LYS A 21 -19.40 -5.51 3.85
N GLU A 22 -19.21 -4.78 4.94
CA GLU A 22 -18.97 -3.33 4.90
C GLU A 22 -17.61 -3.02 4.26
N ALA A 23 -16.58 -3.83 4.56
CA ALA A 23 -15.28 -3.76 3.92
C ALA A 23 -15.38 -4.06 2.41
N GLU A 24 -16.14 -5.08 2.00
CA GLU A 24 -16.37 -5.43 0.59
C GLU A 24 -17.10 -4.29 -0.16
N ALA A 25 -18.14 -3.71 0.44
CA ALA A 25 -18.85 -2.57 -0.13
C ALA A 25 -17.92 -1.36 -0.32
N SER A 26 -17.07 -1.08 0.67
CA SER A 26 -16.10 0.01 0.60
C SER A 26 -15.01 -0.25 -0.45
N ALA A 27 -14.53 -1.50 -0.55
CA ALA A 27 -13.59 -1.92 -1.58
C ALA A 27 -14.18 -1.72 -2.99
N ALA A 28 -15.47 -2.02 -3.19
CA ALA A 28 -16.15 -1.80 -4.47
C ALA A 28 -16.23 -0.30 -4.83
N VAL A 29 -16.45 0.58 -3.85
CA VAL A 29 -16.40 2.03 -4.07
C VAL A 29 -14.99 2.45 -4.48
N PHE A 30 -13.95 2.01 -3.77
CA PHE A 30 -12.56 2.33 -4.11
C PHE A 30 -12.14 1.81 -5.47
N ALA A 31 -12.62 0.63 -5.88
CA ALA A 31 -12.31 0.03 -7.18
C ALA A 31 -12.78 0.90 -8.37
N SER A 32 -13.71 1.84 -8.14
CA SER A 32 -14.13 2.79 -9.17
C SER A 32 -13.08 3.88 -9.46
N TYR A 33 -12.17 4.14 -8.53
CA TYR A 33 -11.19 5.23 -8.60
C TYR A 33 -9.75 4.74 -8.65
N PHE A 34 -9.47 3.60 -8.02
CA PHE A 34 -8.12 3.11 -7.83
C PHE A 34 -7.92 1.78 -8.55
N PRO A 35 -6.80 1.63 -9.30
CA PRO A 35 -6.48 0.36 -9.94
C PRO A 35 -6.01 -0.70 -8.94
N PHE A 36 -5.64 -0.29 -7.71
CA PHE A 36 -5.31 -1.17 -6.60
C PHE A 36 -6.12 -0.80 -5.37
N VAL A 37 -6.79 -1.80 -4.80
CA VAL A 37 -7.58 -1.67 -3.59
C VAL A 37 -6.98 -2.59 -2.54
N LEU A 38 -6.42 -1.97 -1.50
CA LEU A 38 -5.95 -2.64 -0.30
C LEU A 38 -6.53 -1.87 0.89
N THR A 39 -7.69 -2.31 1.37
CA THR A 39 -8.42 -1.61 2.43
C THR A 39 -7.97 -2.04 3.82
N ASP A 40 -8.05 -1.13 4.79
CA ASP A 40 -8.05 -1.50 6.20
C ASP A 40 -9.30 -2.33 6.55
N HIS A 41 -9.29 -2.92 7.76
CA HIS A 41 -10.39 -3.74 8.26
C HIS A 41 -11.73 -2.99 8.27
N ASP A 42 -11.70 -1.69 8.56
CA ASP A 42 -12.90 -0.87 8.65
C ASP A 42 -13.36 -0.32 7.28
N GLY A 43 -12.63 -0.63 6.20
CA GLY A 43 -12.96 -0.20 4.84
C GLY A 43 -12.83 1.31 4.60
N THR A 44 -12.22 2.06 5.53
CA THR A 44 -12.15 3.53 5.48
C THR A 44 -10.93 4.04 4.73
N VAL A 45 -9.85 3.26 4.67
CA VAL A 45 -8.57 3.64 4.10
C VAL A 45 -8.16 2.65 3.01
N ASN A 46 -7.91 3.16 1.80
CA ASN A 46 -7.22 2.40 0.76
C ASN A 46 -5.71 2.68 0.79
N TYR A 47 -4.90 1.74 1.28
CA TYR A 47 -3.43 1.81 1.26
C TYR A 47 -2.85 1.78 -0.16
N GLY A 48 -3.63 1.32 -1.15
CA GLY A 48 -3.24 1.30 -2.55
C GLY A 48 -3.44 2.61 -3.31
N CYS A 49 -3.91 3.68 -2.66
CA CYS A 49 -4.42 4.89 -3.34
C CYS A 49 -3.40 5.63 -4.23
N GLY A 50 -2.10 5.48 -3.98
CA GLY A 50 -1.03 6.06 -4.81
C GLY A 50 -0.46 5.12 -5.87
N VAL A 51 -0.90 3.87 -5.93
CA VAL A 51 -0.32 2.85 -6.80
C VAL A 51 -1.04 2.84 -8.13
N GLY A 52 -0.37 3.34 -9.18
CA GLY A 52 -0.88 3.30 -10.54
C GLY A 52 -0.81 1.90 -11.15
N LYS A 53 -1.59 1.66 -12.22
CA LYS A 53 -1.61 0.37 -12.94
C LYS A 53 -0.23 -0.05 -13.45
N GLY A 54 0.59 0.89 -13.93
CA GLY A 54 1.96 0.60 -14.36
C GLY A 54 2.82 0.08 -13.22
N ALA A 55 2.76 0.73 -12.06
CA ALA A 55 3.48 0.30 -10.85
C ALA A 55 3.04 -1.08 -10.37
N LEU A 56 1.76 -1.45 -10.51
CA LEU A 56 1.29 -2.81 -10.21
C LEU A 56 1.88 -3.86 -11.16
N THR A 57 1.95 -3.55 -12.46
CA THR A 57 2.55 -4.45 -13.44
C THR A 57 4.04 -4.66 -13.14
N ASP A 58 4.76 -3.58 -12.83
CA ASP A 58 6.18 -3.65 -12.47
C ASP A 58 6.37 -4.46 -11.17
N LEU A 59 5.54 -4.21 -10.15
CA LEU A 59 5.54 -4.96 -8.89
C LEU A 59 5.29 -6.46 -9.12
N ALA A 60 4.28 -6.82 -9.92
CA ALA A 60 3.96 -8.21 -10.22
C ALA A 60 5.11 -8.92 -10.97
N SER A 61 5.76 -8.21 -11.89
CA SER A 61 6.92 -8.72 -12.63
C SER A 61 8.10 -8.96 -11.70
N HIS A 62 8.43 -8.00 -10.84
CA HIS A 62 9.51 -8.13 -9.86
C HIS A 62 9.22 -9.20 -8.80
N ALA A 63 7.98 -9.33 -8.34
CA ALA A 63 7.58 -10.38 -7.40
C ALA A 63 7.73 -11.78 -8.03
N THR A 64 7.39 -11.92 -9.31
CA THR A 64 7.54 -13.17 -10.06
C THR A 64 9.01 -13.54 -10.26
N LEU A 65 9.85 -12.57 -10.65
CA LEU A 65 11.30 -12.77 -10.76
C LEU A 65 11.91 -13.15 -9.42
N SER A 66 11.54 -12.45 -8.35
CA SER A 66 12.03 -12.74 -6.99
C SER A 66 11.62 -14.15 -6.54
N LEU A 67 10.38 -14.56 -6.80
CA LEU A 67 9.90 -15.91 -6.48
C LEU A 67 10.69 -16.97 -7.26
N ALA A 68 10.89 -16.78 -8.57
CA ALA A 68 11.70 -17.68 -9.38
C ALA A 68 13.16 -17.78 -8.90
N SER A 69 13.73 -16.67 -8.44
CA SER A 69 15.07 -16.65 -7.86
C SER A 69 15.14 -17.36 -6.51
N LEU A 70 14.09 -17.26 -5.68
CA LEU A 70 14.01 -18.00 -4.41
C LEU A 70 13.82 -19.51 -4.62
N ASP A 71 13.06 -19.89 -5.66
CA ASP A 71 12.79 -21.30 -6.00
C ASP A 71 13.98 -21.98 -6.69
N ALA A 72 14.76 -21.23 -7.47
CA ALA A 72 16.06 -21.70 -7.92
C ALA A 72 16.95 -21.94 -6.69
N ALA A 73 17.87 -22.90 -6.77
CA ALA A 73 18.83 -23.20 -5.71
C ALA A 73 19.76 -22.01 -5.29
N ALA A 74 19.45 -20.78 -5.69
CA ALA A 74 20.14 -19.53 -5.38
C ALA A 74 20.19 -19.21 -3.87
N VAL A 75 19.36 -19.84 -3.03
CA VAL A 75 19.49 -19.72 -1.56
C VAL A 75 20.67 -20.54 -1.01
N SER A 76 21.30 -21.40 -1.82
CA SER A 76 22.52 -22.12 -1.42
C SER A 76 23.80 -21.29 -1.49
N ASP A 77 23.76 -20.12 -2.12
CA ASP A 77 24.89 -19.20 -2.25
C ASP A 77 24.54 -17.80 -1.71
N ALA A 78 25.28 -17.34 -0.71
CA ALA A 78 25.01 -16.09 -0.01
C ALA A 78 25.15 -14.86 -0.91
N SER A 79 26.03 -14.89 -1.92
CA SER A 79 26.16 -13.80 -2.90
C SER A 79 24.95 -13.70 -3.82
N SER A 80 24.47 -14.83 -4.33
CA SER A 80 23.28 -14.90 -5.20
C SER A 80 22.00 -14.51 -4.46
N PHE A 81 21.91 -14.81 -3.16
CA PHE A 81 20.83 -14.30 -2.32
C PHE A 81 20.93 -12.78 -2.10
N ALA A 82 22.13 -12.27 -1.82
CA ALA A 82 22.34 -10.84 -1.57
C ALA A 82 21.99 -9.98 -2.80
N SER A 83 22.31 -10.44 -4.01
CA SER A 83 21.99 -9.70 -5.25
C SER A 83 20.50 -9.44 -5.46
N LEU A 84 19.61 -10.26 -4.88
CA LEU A 84 18.16 -10.02 -4.93
C LEU A 84 17.73 -8.72 -4.23
N PHE A 85 18.54 -8.22 -3.30
CA PHE A 85 18.23 -7.04 -2.49
C PHE A 85 19.15 -5.85 -2.76
N THR A 86 20.30 -6.08 -3.37
CA THR A 86 21.34 -5.04 -3.53
C THR A 86 21.51 -4.55 -4.96
N ASP A 87 21.01 -5.26 -5.97
CA ASP A 87 21.09 -4.81 -7.36
C ASP A 87 20.11 -3.66 -7.62
N MET A 88 20.66 -2.46 -7.55
CA MET A 88 19.99 -1.23 -7.98
C MET A 88 20.05 -1.13 -9.51
N HIS A 89 18.93 -1.39 -10.18
CA HIS A 89 18.85 -1.20 -11.63
C HIS A 89 18.70 0.28 -11.98
N SER A 90 19.55 0.77 -12.88
CA SER A 90 19.40 2.09 -13.49
C SER A 90 18.14 2.12 -14.36
N LEU A 91 17.41 3.26 -14.36
CA LEU A 91 16.23 3.44 -15.22
C LEU A 91 16.50 3.14 -16.70
N TYR A 92 17.73 3.42 -17.17
CA TYR A 92 18.17 3.15 -18.55
C TYR A 92 18.38 1.67 -18.85
N ALA A 93 18.61 0.86 -17.82
CA ALA A 93 18.74 -0.59 -17.95
C ALA A 93 17.41 -1.32 -17.68
N SER A 94 16.47 -0.68 -16.96
CA SER A 94 15.19 -1.26 -16.57
C SER A 94 14.10 -1.17 -17.64
N TYR A 95 14.17 -0.19 -18.54
CA TYR A 95 13.12 0.05 -19.55
C TYR A 95 13.71 0.05 -20.97
N ASP A 96 13.03 -0.63 -21.89
CA ASP A 96 13.45 -0.76 -23.30
C ASP A 96 13.44 0.58 -24.06
N ALA A 97 12.64 1.54 -23.59
CA ALA A 97 12.50 2.85 -24.21
C ALA A 97 12.31 3.93 -23.15
N LEU A 98 12.98 5.07 -23.36
CA LEU A 98 12.83 6.27 -22.54
C LEU A 98 12.39 7.44 -23.41
N LEU A 99 11.27 8.04 -23.04
CA LEU A 99 10.68 9.17 -23.73
C LEU A 99 10.84 10.42 -22.86
N THR A 100 11.51 11.43 -23.39
CA THR A 100 11.59 12.75 -22.72
C THR A 100 10.43 13.61 -23.22
N VAL A 101 9.44 13.85 -22.38
CA VAL A 101 8.31 14.72 -22.68
C VAL A 101 8.57 16.09 -22.07
N ARG A 102 8.63 17.14 -22.92
CA ARG A 102 8.63 18.53 -22.45
C ARG A 102 7.20 19.02 -22.36
N LEU A 103 6.72 19.24 -21.14
CA LEU A 103 5.41 19.83 -20.91
C LEU A 103 5.49 21.35 -21.11
N PRO A 104 4.57 21.97 -21.89
CA PRO A 104 4.51 23.42 -22.01
C PRO A 104 4.23 24.04 -20.64
N SER A 105 4.96 25.10 -20.32
CA SER A 105 4.92 25.77 -19.01
C SER A 105 3.70 26.69 -18.81
N ASP A 106 2.78 26.72 -19.77
CA ASP A 106 1.74 27.73 -19.82
C ASP A 106 0.52 27.31 -18.98
N ASN A 107 0.37 27.99 -17.84
CA ASN A 107 -0.72 27.90 -16.86
C ASN A 107 -0.71 26.70 -15.89
N ALA A 108 0.42 26.46 -15.21
CA ALA A 108 0.32 25.84 -13.89
C ALA A 108 -0.33 26.87 -12.93
N PRO A 109 -1.53 26.61 -12.36
CA PRO A 109 -1.96 27.39 -11.21
C PRO A 109 -0.87 27.26 -10.13
N ALA A 110 -0.50 28.37 -9.51
CA ALA A 110 0.42 28.34 -8.37
C ALA A 110 -0.08 27.26 -7.40
N PRO A 111 0.80 26.37 -6.89
CA PRO A 111 0.37 25.40 -5.90
C PRO A 111 -0.32 26.18 -4.78
N PRO A 112 -1.50 25.75 -4.29
CA PRO A 112 -2.04 26.34 -3.09
C PRO A 112 -0.90 26.30 -2.07
N ALA A 113 -0.55 27.46 -1.50
CA ALA A 113 0.40 27.51 -0.41
C ALA A 113 -0.01 26.38 0.52
N ALA A 114 0.92 25.46 0.81
CA ALA A 114 0.68 24.39 1.75
C ALA A 114 0.35 25.07 3.07
N GLY A 115 -0.94 25.31 3.28
CA GLY A 115 -1.53 25.59 4.56
C GLY A 115 -1.33 24.30 5.33
N ALA A 116 -0.12 24.14 5.86
CA ALA A 116 0.08 23.36 7.04
C ALA A 116 -0.89 23.97 8.05
N THR A 117 -2.08 23.41 8.14
CA THR A 117 -2.89 23.54 9.33
C THR A 117 -1.95 23.08 10.44
N PRO A 118 -1.51 23.98 11.34
CA PRO A 118 -0.64 23.57 12.41
C PRO A 118 -1.38 22.46 13.15
N LEU A 119 -0.75 21.30 13.31
CA LEU A 119 -1.22 20.31 14.27
C LEU A 119 -1.40 21.07 15.59
N PRO A 120 -2.55 20.92 16.29
CA PRO A 120 -2.75 21.59 17.56
C PRO A 120 -1.57 21.23 18.46
N ALA A 121 -0.83 22.25 18.90
CA ALA A 121 0.24 22.07 19.86
C ALA A 121 -0.38 21.46 21.13
N VAL A 122 -0.20 20.15 21.32
CA VAL A 122 -0.38 19.54 22.63
C VAL A 122 0.69 20.19 23.49
N ALA A 123 0.26 21.11 24.35
CA ALA A 123 1.11 21.65 25.40
C ALA A 123 1.70 20.46 26.15
N ALA A 124 3.03 20.36 26.13
CA ALA A 124 3.72 19.49 27.07
C ALA A 124 3.34 20.00 28.47
N SER A 125 2.44 19.29 29.14
CA SER A 125 2.18 19.51 30.54
C SER A 125 3.48 19.24 31.29
N ASP A 126 4.02 20.30 31.87
CA ASP A 126 5.17 20.29 32.76
C ASP A 126 4.91 19.31 33.93
N PRO A 127 5.73 18.26 34.13
CA PRO A 127 5.51 17.30 35.20
C PRO A 127 6.19 17.77 36.48
N THR A 128 5.86 18.96 36.98
CA THR A 128 6.21 19.39 38.35
C THR A 128 5.32 20.53 38.82
N GLU A 129 4.11 20.21 39.30
CA GLU A 129 3.46 20.90 40.45
C GLU A 129 2.58 19.89 41.22
#